data_AF-A0A6G3Z7L8-F1
#
_entry.id   AF-A0A6G3Z7L8-F1
#
_cell.length_a   1.000
_cell.length_b   1.000
_cell.length_c   1.000
_cell.angle_alpha   90.00
_cell.angle_beta   90.00
_cell.angle_gamma   90.00
#
_symmetry.space_group_name_H-M   'P 1'
#
loop_
_entity.id
_entity.type
_entity.pdbx_description
1 polymer ?
#
loop_
_entity_poly.entity_id
_entity_poly.type
_entity_poly.pdbx_seq_one_letter_code
_entity_poly.pdbx_strand_id
1 'polypeptide(L)' 'MQSLNLDQTVTAWSSIHKTVFVPHNEQEYKRLVGLLDTLIDQVGEDETHPLASMMDVIGVLIENYESEHVPELEEIA' A
#
# COMPACT_ATOMS: atom_id res chain seq x y z
N MET A 1 -13.32 -9.02 -19.87
CA MET A 1 -12.25 -8.08 -19.46
C MET A 1 -12.75 -6.68 -19.75
N GLN A 2 -12.94 -5.86 -18.71
CA GLN A 2 -13.21 -4.43 -18.93
C GLN A 2 -11.94 -3.81 -19.52
N SER A 3 -12.06 -3.08 -20.62
CA SER A 3 -10.95 -2.31 -21.19
C SER A 3 -10.66 -1.12 -20.27
N LEU A 4 -9.41 -0.96 -19.85
CA LEU A 4 -8.98 0.17 -19.02
C LEU A 4 -9.24 1.48 -19.78
N ASN A 5 -10.09 2.35 -19.23
CA ASN A 5 -10.29 3.68 -19.78
C ASN A 5 -9.24 4.62 -19.21
N LEU A 6 -8.21 4.92 -20.00
CA LEU A 6 -7.06 5.71 -19.55
C LEU A 6 -7.44 7.11 -19.06
N ASP A 7 -8.40 7.80 -19.67
CA ASP A 7 -8.79 9.16 -19.26
C ASP A 7 -9.45 9.16 -17.86
N GLN A 8 -10.32 8.17 -17.63
CA GLN A 8 -10.94 7.97 -16.32
C GLN A 8 -9.91 7.52 -15.28
N THR A 9 -9.00 6.62 -15.66
CA THR A 9 -7.92 6.17 -14.79
C THR A 9 -6.99 7.31 -14.41
N VAL A 10 -6.57 8.17 -15.36
CA VAL A 10 -5.73 9.33 -15.06
C VAL A 10 -6.41 10.28 -14.08
N THR A 11 -7.71 10.53 -14.24
CA THR A 11 -8.48 11.38 -13.34
C THR A 11 -8.54 10.80 -11.92
N ALA A 12 -8.87 9.51 -11.80
CA ALA A 12 -8.92 8.82 -10.51
C ALA A 12 -7.53 8.74 -9.87
N TRP A 13 -6.52 8.34 -10.64
CA TRP A 13 -5.13 8.19 -10.17
C TRP A 13 -4.52 9.50 -9.73
N SER A 14 -4.79 10.60 -10.44
CA SER A 14 -4.33 11.94 -10.06
C SER A 14 -4.79 12.35 -8.66
N SER A 15 -5.90 11.79 -8.17
CA SER A 15 -6.39 12.08 -6.81
C SER A 15 -5.68 11.27 -5.73
N ILE A 16 -5.11 10.10 -6.06
CA ILE A 16 -4.57 9.15 -5.08
C ILE A 16 -3.06 8.90 -5.19
N HIS A 17 -2.40 9.32 -6.28
CA HIS A 17 -0.97 9.06 -6.53
C HIS A 17 -0.02 9.63 -5.47
N LYS A 18 -0.47 10.59 -4.66
CA LYS A 18 0.31 11.14 -3.53
C LYS A 18 0.19 10.32 -2.26
N THR A 19 -0.75 9.38 -2.25
CA THR A 19 -1.08 8.52 -1.11
C THR A 19 -0.57 7.10 -1.35
N VAL A 20 -0.69 6.61 -2.59
CA VAL A 20 -0.20 5.29 -3.01
C VAL A 20 1.02 5.49 -3.91
N PHE A 21 2.20 5.19 -3.39
CA PHE A 21 3.48 5.35 -4.08
C PHE A 21 4.51 4.36 -3.52
N VAL A 22 5.56 4.08 -4.29
CA VAL A 22 6.70 3.29 -3.81
C VAL A 22 7.52 4.17 -2.85
N PRO A 23 7.73 3.77 -1.59
CA PRO A 23 8.49 4.56 -0.63
C PRO A 23 9.99 4.44 -0.91
N HIS A 24 10.72 5.56 -0.85
CA HIS A 24 12.17 5.61 -1.06
C HIS A 24 12.93 6.09 0.17
N ASN A 25 12.23 6.46 1.24
CA ASN A 25 12.82 6.91 2.50
C ASN A 25 11.92 6.56 3.69
N GLU A 26 12.47 6.66 4.90
CA GLU A 26 11.77 6.27 6.13
C GLU A 26 10.49 7.10 6.39
N GLN A 27 10.47 8.39 6.00
CA GLN A 27 9.28 9.22 6.16
C GLN A 27 8.14 8.76 5.25
N GLU A 28 8.46 8.42 4.02
CA GLU A 28 7.55 7.85 3.03
C GLU A 28 7.01 6.50 3.48
N TYR A 29 7.90 5.60 3.93
CA TYR A 29 7.53 4.33 4.53
C TYR A 29 6.54 4.50 5.69
N LYS A 30 6.84 5.38 6.66
CA LYS A 30 5.94 5.65 7.80
C LYS A 30 4.56 6.17 7.39
N ARG A 31 4.48 6.91 6.28
CA ARG A 31 3.18 7.37 5.74
C ARG A 31 2.37 6.19 5.21
N LEU A 32 3.01 5.23 4.54
CA LEU A 32 2.32 4.03 4.04
C LEU A 32 1.91 3.12 5.20
N VAL A 33 2.72 2.98 6.24
CA VAL A 33 2.34 2.25 7.46
C VAL A 33 1.10 2.87 8.12
N GLY A 34 1.09 4.18 8.34
CA GLY A 34 -0.10 4.84 8.90
C GLY A 34 -1.34 4.78 8.00
N LEU A 35 -1.13 4.73 6.68
CA LEU A 35 -2.22 4.47 5.73
C LEU A 35 -2.75 3.03 5.87
N LEU A 36 -1.86 2.04 5.99
CA LEU A 36 -2.24 0.65 6.20
C LEU A 36 -3.08 0.48 7.48
N ASP A 37 -2.68 1.12 8.58
CA ASP A 37 -3.46 1.14 9.82
C ASP A 37 -4.88 1.68 9.59
N THR A 38 -4.99 2.80 8.86
CA THR A 38 -6.30 3.39 8.52
C THR A 38 -7.15 2.46 7.65
N LEU A 39 -6.52 1.71 6.74
CA LEU A 39 -7.21 0.73 5.90
C LEU A 39 -7.70 -0.46 6.72
N ILE A 40 -6.91 -0.95 7.66
CA ILE A 40 -7.29 -2.04 8.57
C ILE A 40 -8.52 -1.63 9.40
N ASP A 41 -8.52 -0.42 9.96
CA ASP A 41 -9.65 0.11 10.73
C ASP A 41 -10.93 0.22 9.89
N GLN A 42 -10.80 0.55 8.60
CA GLN A 42 -11.94 0.76 7.70
C GLN A 42 -12.47 -0.54 7.07
N VAL A 43 -11.58 -1.44 6.66
CA VAL A 43 -11.93 -2.74 6.07
C VAL A 43 -12.42 -3.70 7.15
N GLY A 44 -11.77 -3.68 8.31
CA GLY A 44 -12.07 -4.59 9.42
C GLY A 44 -12.01 -6.05 8.98
N GLU A 45 -13.09 -6.78 9.25
CA GLU A 45 -13.25 -8.20 8.89
C GLU A 45 -13.93 -8.41 7.52
N ASP A 46 -14.26 -7.34 6.77
CA ASP A 46 -14.91 -7.45 5.46
C ASP A 46 -13.88 -7.68 4.35
N GLU A 47 -13.56 -8.94 4.10
CA GLU A 47 -12.68 -9.34 3.01
C GLU A 47 -13.24 -8.99 1.61
N THR A 48 -14.54 -8.67 1.48
CA THR A 48 -15.14 -8.24 0.22
C THR A 48 -15.08 -6.73 -0.01
N HIS A 49 -14.53 -5.99 0.96
CA HIS A 49 -14.47 -4.55 0.91
C HIS A 49 -13.62 -4.08 -0.28
N PRO A 50 -14.05 -3.06 -1.05
CA PRO A 50 -13.30 -2.58 -2.21
C PRO A 50 -11.85 -2.14 -1.91
N LEU A 51 -11.61 -1.68 -0.67
CA LEU A 51 -10.27 -1.28 -0.20
C LEU A 51 -9.39 -2.46 0.24
N ALA A 52 -9.90 -3.68 0.36
CA ALA A 52 -9.09 -4.85 0.72
C ALA A 52 -7.95 -5.04 -0.29
N SER A 53 -8.25 -4.94 -1.59
CA SER A 53 -7.23 -4.99 -2.64
C SER A 53 -6.19 -3.86 -2.57
N MET A 54 -6.56 -2.70 -2.03
CA MET A 54 -5.62 -1.60 -1.81
C MET A 54 -4.74 -1.89 -0.59
N MET A 55 -5.29 -2.50 0.46
CA MET A 55 -4.55 -2.96 1.63
C MET A 55 -3.43 -3.93 1.24
N ASP A 56 -3.73 -4.89 0.37
CA ASP A 56 -2.75 -5.84 -0.17
C ASP A 56 -1.60 -5.12 -0.90
N VAL A 57 -1.93 -4.16 -1.77
CA VAL A 57 -0.93 -3.39 -2.51
C VAL A 57 -0.05 -2.58 -1.57
N ILE A 58 -0.62 -1.91 -0.57
CA ILE A 58 0.15 -1.14 0.41
C ILE A 58 1.07 -2.05 1.23
N GLY A 59 0.59 -3.24 1.64
CA GLY A 59 1.39 -4.23 2.35
C GLY A 59 2.65 -4.63 1.56
N VAL A 60 2.49 -4.94 0.27
CA VAL A 60 3.63 -5.29 -0.60
C VAL A 60 4.63 -4.13 -0.75
N LEU A 61 4.15 -2.88 -0.83
CA LEU A 61 5.03 -1.71 -0.93
C LEU A 61 5.85 -1.49 0.35
N ILE A 62 5.27 -1.76 1.51
CA ILE A 62 5.93 -1.70 2.82
C ILE A 62 6.96 -2.82 2.92
N GLU A 63 6.58 -4.06 2.63
CA GLU A 63 7.46 -5.23 2.66
C GLU A 63 8.69 -5.08 1.75
N ASN A 64 8.48 -4.54 0.54
CA ASN A 64 9.58 -4.28 -0.39
C ASN A 64 10.58 -3.25 0.17
N TYR A 65 10.09 -2.21 0.86
CA TYR A 65 10.98 -1.24 1.50
C TYR A 65 11.77 -1.87 2.64
N GLU A 66 11.09 -2.64 3.50
CA GLU A 66 11.69 -3.32 4.64
C GLU A 66 12.77 -4.30 4.20
N SER A 67 12.53 -5.06 3.14
CA SER A 67 13.50 -6.02 2.58
C SER A 67 14.84 -5.38 2.19
N GLU A 68 14.83 -4.11 1.79
CA GLU A 68 16.03 -3.37 1.38
C GLU A 68 16.70 -2.61 2.54
N HIS A 69 15.94 -2.26 3.59
CA HIS A 69 16.37 -1.28 4.61
C HIS A 69 16.41 -1.84 6.03
N VAL A 70 15.72 -2.93 6.30
CA VAL A 70 15.68 -3.59 7.61
C VAL A 70 16.47 -4.89 7.49
N PRO A 71 17.52 -5.10 8.29
CA PRO A 71 18.20 -6.38 8.33
C PRO A 71 17.18 -7.46 8.69
N GLU A 72 17.16 -8.56 7.93
CA GLU A 72 16.41 -9.75 8.34
C GLU A 72 16.82 -10.09 9.78
N LEU A 73 15.82 -10.27 10.64
CA LEU A 73 16.09 -10.79 11.98
C LEU A 73 16.68 -12.19 11.78
N GLU A 74 17.99 -12.34 11.99
CA GLU A 74 18.59 -13.65 12.14
C GLU A 74 17.87 -14.33 13.31
N GLU A 75 17.02 -15.32 13.02
CA GLU A 75 16.52 -16.23 14.04
C GLU A 75 17.74 -16.86 14.71
N ILE A 76 18.02 -16.41 15.93
CA ILE A 76 19.00 -17.04 16.81
C ILE A 76 18.44 -18.43 17.13
N ALA A 77 18.95 -19.42 16.40
CA ALA A 77 18.68 -20.85 16.56
C ALA A 77 19.09 -21.38 17.94
#